data_AF-W2T411-F1
#
_entry.id   AF-W2T411-F1
#
_cell.length_a   1.000
_cell.length_b   1.000
_cell.length_c   1.000
_cell.angle_alpha   90.00
_cell.angle_beta   90.00
_cell.angle_gamma   90.00
#
_symmetry.space_group_name_H-M   'P 1'
#
loop_
_entity.id
_entity.type
_entity.pdbx_description
1 polymer ?
#
loop_
_entity_poly.entity_id
_entity_poly.type
_entity_poly.pdbx_seq_one_letter_code
_entity_poly.pdbx_strand_id
1 'polypeptide(L)'
;MDHSIVAAVYKEIKAVFSYDEMKRMYLKCVKFVGTQMQTFEVLYRCKPREYWDEIHSCRDGLMEKYIKDNNGQPANLINGIISGLFFSARVYADGSLPTHSPFGNVRMLVPPGALLDPTINNFYFADFYCNYYTHYVTVVVCRKGSETDNYCYTRLHQMNPEDNPFLTVIPSRHPHYPPTYCVNSGVWVEIYYTEDVPLWLGRFDNIQITGAGTSKIGGLPNNKHCERCNLYPVPYPDDVVGTEEGASNDDNLSVADITVAEDTLNSTFLVLMNERKGNLAEEWEDVVEVICSMVDQACEMDNHREGSTSASDAAIDAALMVMDKELEKCRDWLVKKAANMLKEAVENIRKDRTMIERSIKHVALVQKLHGLRPPLLLAGVPHPSP
;
A
#
# COMPACT_ATOMS: atom_id res chain seq x y z
N MET A 1 -17.85 44.38 -16.97
CA MET A 1 -18.22 43.02 -17.41
C MET A 1 -17.45 42.07 -16.53
N ASP A 2 -18.19 41.15 -15.93
CA ASP A 2 -17.78 40.22 -14.90
C ASP A 2 -16.97 39.08 -15.54
N HIS A 3 -15.69 38.93 -15.18
CA HIS A 3 -14.90 37.78 -15.61
C HIS A 3 -15.06 36.68 -14.56
N SER A 4 -16.27 36.13 -14.48
CA SER A 4 -16.52 34.89 -13.78
C SER A 4 -15.72 33.78 -14.48
N ILE A 5 -14.88 33.08 -13.72
CA ILE A 5 -14.23 31.85 -14.20
C ILE A 5 -15.35 30.89 -14.57
N VAL A 6 -15.54 30.64 -15.87
CA VAL A 6 -16.68 29.86 -16.38
C VAL A 6 -16.42 28.35 -16.25
N ALA A 7 -15.15 27.93 -16.17
CA ALA A 7 -14.73 26.58 -15.83
C ALA A 7 -13.25 26.55 -15.42
N ALA A 8 -12.92 25.73 -14.41
CA ALA A 8 -11.56 25.34 -14.08
C ALA A 8 -11.41 23.84 -14.41
N VAL A 9 -10.42 23.48 -15.22
CA VAL A 9 -10.08 22.08 -15.52
C VAL A 9 -8.84 21.73 -14.73
N TYR A 10 -8.97 20.79 -13.80
CA TYR A 10 -7.85 20.16 -13.12
C TYR A 10 -7.49 18.90 -13.90
N LYS A 11 -6.27 18.85 -14.43
CA LYS A 11 -5.74 17.67 -15.10
C LYS A 11 -4.62 17.10 -14.25
N GLU A 12 -4.81 15.90 -13.76
CA GLU A 12 -3.77 15.14 -13.08
C GLU A 12 -2.86 14.50 -14.13
N ILE A 13 -1.55 14.69 -13.99
CA ILE A 13 -0.53 14.10 -14.85
C ILE A 13 0.17 13.01 -14.05
N LYS A 14 -0.03 11.75 -14.44
CA LYS A 14 0.67 10.61 -13.86
C LYS A 14 1.87 10.26 -14.71
N ALA A 15 3.07 10.28 -14.12
CA ALA A 15 4.25 9.68 -14.73
C ALA A 15 4.13 8.15 -14.67
N VAL A 16 4.43 7.48 -15.77
CA VAL A 16 4.42 6.01 -15.88
C VAL A 16 5.74 5.54 -16.46
N PHE A 17 6.14 4.31 -16.12
CA PHE A 17 7.37 3.75 -16.69
C PHE A 17 7.25 3.63 -18.20
N SER A 18 8.30 4.04 -18.89
CA SER A 18 8.57 3.61 -20.26
C SER A 18 8.83 2.10 -20.30
N TYR A 19 8.72 1.49 -21.49
CA TYR A 19 9.05 0.07 -21.66
C TYR A 19 10.50 -0.22 -21.26
N ASP A 20 11.45 0.67 -21.55
CA ASP A 20 12.85 0.51 -21.19
C ASP A 20 13.07 0.59 -19.67
N GLU A 21 12.35 1.46 -18.97
CA GLU A 21 12.35 1.49 -17.50
C GLU A 21 11.78 0.21 -16.91
N MET A 22 10.63 -0.24 -17.40
CA MET A 22 10.02 -1.48 -16.96
C MET A 22 10.96 -2.68 -17.19
N LYS A 23 11.68 -2.73 -18.33
CA LYS A 23 12.69 -3.75 -18.60
C LYS A 23 13.92 -3.64 -17.69
N ARG A 24 14.39 -2.43 -17.38
CA ARG A 24 15.46 -2.22 -16.39
C ARG A 24 15.04 -2.69 -15.00
N MET A 25 13.79 -2.44 -14.62
CA MET A 25 13.23 -2.88 -13.34
C MET A 25 13.13 -4.41 -13.28
N TYR A 26 12.67 -5.04 -14.37
CA TYR A 26 12.70 -6.49 -14.52
C TYR A 26 14.12 -7.04 -14.30
N LEU A 27 15.12 -6.54 -15.03
CA LEU A 27 16.51 -7.00 -14.90
C LEU A 27 17.07 -6.79 -13.49
N LYS A 28 16.72 -5.67 -12.84
CA LYS A 28 17.09 -5.39 -11.46
C LYS A 28 16.49 -6.42 -10.50
N CYS A 29 15.22 -6.77 -10.70
CA CYS A 29 14.54 -7.81 -9.94
C CYS A 29 15.19 -9.17 -10.17
N VAL A 30 15.44 -9.58 -11.42
CA VAL A 30 16.12 -10.85 -11.74
C VAL A 30 17.48 -10.96 -11.01
N LYS A 31 18.26 -9.88 -11.00
CA LYS A 31 19.55 -9.84 -10.29
C LYS A 31 19.39 -9.97 -8.77
N PHE A 32 18.32 -9.42 -8.21
CA PHE A 32 18.03 -9.48 -6.78
C PHE A 32 17.62 -10.88 -6.32
N VAL A 33 16.71 -11.53 -7.05
CA VAL A 33 16.06 -12.78 -6.60
C VAL A 33 16.94 -14.03 -6.70
N GLY A 34 17.97 -14.01 -7.55
CA GLY A 34 18.80 -15.18 -7.80
C GLY A 34 18.01 -16.32 -8.46
N THR A 35 18.40 -17.57 -8.20
CA THR A 35 17.87 -18.75 -8.90
C THR A 35 17.18 -19.76 -7.99
N GLN A 36 16.91 -19.41 -6.73
CA GLN A 36 16.34 -20.34 -5.77
C GLN A 36 14.82 -20.45 -5.98
N MET A 37 14.38 -21.62 -6.42
CA MET A 37 12.97 -21.93 -6.69
C MET A 37 12.48 -23.01 -5.74
N GLN A 38 11.23 -22.89 -5.29
CA GLN A 38 10.55 -23.87 -4.45
C GLN A 38 9.27 -24.35 -5.13
N THR A 39 9.02 -25.65 -5.06
CA THR A 39 7.79 -26.23 -5.60
C THR A 39 6.60 -25.91 -4.71
N PHE A 40 5.43 -25.66 -5.30
CA PHE A 40 4.19 -25.45 -4.57
C PHE A 40 3.01 -26.18 -5.22
N GLU A 41 2.00 -26.52 -4.42
CA GLU A 41 0.84 -27.31 -4.87
C GLU A 41 -0.47 -26.53 -4.88
N VAL A 42 -0.50 -25.35 -4.26
CA VAL A 42 -1.69 -24.50 -4.18
C VAL A 42 -1.31 -23.03 -4.30
N LEU A 43 -2.19 -22.28 -4.95
CA LEU A 43 -2.26 -20.84 -4.81
C LEU A 43 -3.20 -20.51 -3.67
N TYR A 44 -2.97 -19.39 -2.98
CA TYR A 44 -3.85 -19.00 -1.90
C TYR A 44 -4.07 -17.51 -1.78
N ARG A 45 -5.24 -17.17 -1.23
CA ARG A 45 -5.64 -15.81 -0.90
C ARG A 45 -6.24 -15.80 0.48
N CYS A 46 -5.70 -14.94 1.34
CA CYS A 46 -6.23 -14.75 2.69
C CYS A 46 -7.06 -13.47 2.74
N LYS A 47 -8.26 -13.55 3.31
CA LYS A 47 -9.17 -12.42 3.54
C LYS A 47 -9.95 -12.61 4.84
N PRO A 48 -10.53 -11.55 5.43
CA PRO A 48 -11.44 -11.68 6.57
C PRO A 48 -12.62 -12.58 6.21
N ARG A 49 -13.19 -13.26 7.20
CA ARG A 49 -14.37 -14.12 6.99
C ARG A 49 -15.50 -13.38 6.30
N GLU A 50 -15.74 -12.13 6.69
CA GLU A 50 -16.83 -11.28 6.19
C GLU A 50 -16.74 -11.07 4.67
N TYR A 51 -15.53 -10.98 4.12
CA TYR A 51 -15.31 -10.87 2.68
C TYR A 51 -15.83 -12.11 1.92
N TRP A 52 -15.59 -13.31 2.47
CA TRP A 52 -16.05 -14.55 1.85
C TRP A 52 -17.56 -14.76 2.03
N ASP A 53 -18.08 -14.42 3.20
CA ASP A 53 -19.51 -14.51 3.51
C ASP A 53 -20.32 -13.58 2.59
N GLU A 54 -19.81 -12.38 2.28
CA GLU A 54 -20.43 -11.46 1.32
C GLU A 54 -20.48 -12.06 -0.09
N ILE A 55 -19.40 -12.68 -0.58
CA ILE A 55 -19.38 -13.29 -1.90
C ILE A 55 -20.39 -14.45 -1.99
N HIS A 56 -20.47 -15.27 -0.93
CA HIS A 56 -21.46 -16.34 -0.86
C HIS A 56 -22.90 -15.83 -0.81
N SER A 57 -23.16 -14.76 -0.05
CA SER A 57 -24.53 -14.28 0.20
C SER A 57 -25.04 -13.36 -0.89
N CYS A 58 -24.15 -12.58 -1.52
CA CYS A 58 -24.52 -11.45 -2.38
C CYS A 58 -24.04 -11.58 -3.83
N ARG A 59 -23.09 -12.48 -4.13
CA ARG A 59 -22.40 -12.53 -5.44
C ARG A 59 -22.39 -13.92 -6.07
N ASP A 60 -23.33 -14.78 -5.68
CA ASP A 60 -23.50 -16.12 -6.22
C ASP A 60 -22.21 -16.98 -6.21
N GLY A 61 -21.36 -16.77 -5.21
CA GLY A 61 -20.08 -17.48 -5.10
C GLY A 61 -19.05 -17.09 -6.17
N LEU A 62 -19.18 -15.93 -6.81
CA LEU A 62 -18.19 -15.40 -7.77
C LEU A 62 -17.33 -14.31 -7.12
N MET A 63 -16.03 -14.58 -6.98
CA MET A 63 -15.06 -13.56 -6.57
C MET A 63 -14.71 -12.69 -7.77
N GLU A 64 -15.32 -11.51 -7.82
CA GLU A 64 -15.12 -10.54 -8.90
C GLU A 64 -13.77 -9.83 -8.78
N LYS A 65 -13.11 -9.65 -9.92
CA LYS A 65 -11.89 -8.86 -10.04
C LYS A 65 -12.13 -7.39 -9.74
N TYR A 66 -11.14 -6.73 -9.14
CA TYR A 66 -11.21 -5.31 -8.79
C TYR A 66 -10.01 -4.56 -9.34
N ILE A 67 -10.21 -3.26 -9.60
CA ILE A 67 -9.17 -2.37 -10.09
C ILE A 67 -7.99 -2.36 -9.12
N LYS A 68 -6.78 -2.54 -9.64
CA LYS A 68 -5.54 -2.49 -8.88
C LYS A 68 -5.41 -1.15 -8.16
N ASP A 69 -5.18 -1.20 -6.85
CA ASP A 69 -4.88 -0.02 -6.01
C ASP A 69 -3.53 0.63 -6.38
N ASN A 70 -3.21 1.78 -5.77
CA ASN A 70 -1.96 2.50 -6.04
C ASN A 70 -0.77 2.02 -5.19
N ASN A 71 -0.79 0.76 -4.72
CA ASN A 71 0.36 0.17 -4.04
C ASN A 71 1.52 -0.11 -5.02
N GLY A 72 2.71 -0.37 -4.48
CA GLY A 72 3.89 -0.64 -5.29
C GLY A 72 4.50 0.61 -5.91
N GLN A 73 5.19 0.46 -7.04
CA GLN A 73 5.84 1.61 -7.68
C GLN A 73 4.79 2.64 -8.14
N PRO A 74 4.92 3.93 -7.80
CA PRO A 74 3.94 4.95 -8.22
C PRO A 74 3.72 5.02 -9.73
N ALA A 75 4.79 4.76 -10.49
CA ALA A 75 4.80 4.76 -11.96
C ALA A 75 4.35 3.43 -12.59
N ASN A 76 3.92 2.46 -11.79
CA ASN A 76 3.45 1.16 -12.28
C ASN A 76 2.22 1.34 -13.20
N LEU A 77 2.29 0.69 -14.36
CA LEU A 77 1.33 0.74 -15.47
C LEU A 77 0.04 -0.04 -15.20
N ILE A 78 -0.04 -0.84 -14.13
CA ILE A 78 -1.27 -1.57 -13.79
C ILE A 78 -2.14 -0.82 -12.78
N ASN A 79 -1.56 0.08 -11.99
CA ASN A 79 -2.23 0.81 -10.91
C ASN A 79 -3.34 1.72 -11.45
N GLY A 80 -4.58 1.45 -11.02
CA GLY A 80 -5.77 2.17 -11.44
C GLY A 80 -6.29 1.84 -12.84
N ILE A 81 -5.71 0.85 -13.54
CA ILE A 81 -6.01 0.59 -14.96
C ILE A 81 -6.61 -0.79 -15.17
N ILE A 82 -5.96 -1.84 -14.68
CA ILE A 82 -6.43 -3.21 -14.88
C ILE A 82 -7.09 -3.76 -13.61
N SER A 83 -8.00 -4.71 -13.80
CA SER A 83 -8.67 -5.43 -12.71
C SER A 83 -8.17 -6.86 -12.60
N GLY A 84 -8.10 -7.35 -11.37
CA GLY A 84 -7.59 -8.68 -11.06
C GLY A 84 -7.66 -9.00 -9.57
N LEU A 85 -7.15 -10.18 -9.24
CA LEU A 85 -7.19 -10.79 -7.91
C LEU A 85 -5.78 -11.25 -7.53
N PHE A 86 -5.32 -10.84 -6.35
CA PHE A 86 -4.04 -11.27 -5.80
C PHE A 86 -4.12 -12.66 -5.16
N PHE A 87 -3.18 -13.50 -5.54
CA PHE A 87 -2.86 -14.79 -4.93
C PHE A 87 -1.38 -14.86 -4.58
N SER A 88 -1.05 -15.71 -3.61
CA SER A 88 0.31 -16.05 -3.22
C SER A 88 0.57 -17.53 -3.54
N ALA A 89 1.82 -17.83 -3.86
CA ALA A 89 2.35 -19.20 -3.96
C ALA A 89 3.40 -19.51 -2.88
N ARG A 90 3.61 -18.58 -1.92
CA ARG A 90 4.67 -18.69 -0.90
C ARG A 90 4.48 -19.93 -0.02
N VAL A 91 5.58 -20.66 0.17
CA VAL A 91 5.71 -21.79 1.08
C VAL A 91 6.95 -21.55 1.95
N TYR A 92 7.00 -22.18 3.12
CA TYR A 92 8.21 -22.25 3.92
C TYR A 92 9.24 -23.19 3.29
N ALA A 93 10.47 -23.20 3.79
CA ALA A 93 11.56 -24.02 3.26
C ALA A 93 11.26 -25.54 3.27
N ASP A 94 10.38 -26.00 4.17
CA ASP A 94 9.91 -27.38 4.25
C ASP A 94 8.73 -27.70 3.30
N GLY A 95 8.27 -26.71 2.51
CA GLY A 95 7.14 -26.80 1.60
C GLY A 95 5.77 -26.58 2.26
N SER A 96 5.72 -26.34 3.56
CA SER A 96 4.47 -26.08 4.26
C SER A 96 3.96 -24.65 4.00
N LEU A 97 2.64 -24.44 4.12
CA LEU A 97 2.02 -23.14 3.91
C LEU A 97 2.22 -22.24 5.14
N PRO A 98 2.29 -20.91 4.97
CA PRO A 98 2.28 -19.96 6.09
C PRO A 98 1.14 -20.23 7.08
N THR A 99 1.48 -20.18 8.37
CA THR A 99 0.54 -20.44 9.49
C THR A 99 -0.21 -19.19 9.93
N HIS A 100 0.32 -18.02 9.55
CA HIS A 100 -0.22 -16.70 9.87
C HIS A 100 -0.47 -15.88 8.61
N SER A 101 -1.36 -14.88 8.71
CA SER A 101 -1.72 -14.01 7.61
C SER A 101 -2.05 -12.59 8.11
N PRO A 102 -1.45 -11.54 7.52
CA PRO A 102 -1.84 -10.16 7.80
C PRO A 102 -3.15 -9.76 7.10
N PHE A 103 -3.64 -10.57 6.16
CA PHE A 103 -4.74 -10.22 5.27
C PHE A 103 -6.11 -10.74 5.73
N GLY A 104 -6.16 -11.57 6.77
CA GLY A 104 -7.39 -12.11 7.34
C GLY A 104 -7.28 -13.56 7.80
N ASN A 105 -8.31 -14.03 8.52
CA ASN A 105 -8.40 -15.34 9.19
C ASN A 105 -8.88 -16.49 8.31
N VAL A 106 -9.25 -16.25 7.06
CA VAL A 106 -9.73 -17.29 6.16
C VAL A 106 -8.87 -17.31 4.90
N ARG A 107 -8.35 -18.50 4.58
CA ARG A 107 -7.48 -18.76 3.43
C ARG A 107 -8.21 -19.62 2.42
N MET A 108 -8.44 -19.10 1.23
CA MET A 108 -8.87 -19.88 0.07
C MET A 108 -7.64 -20.50 -0.60
N LEU A 109 -7.67 -21.81 -0.87
CA LEU A 109 -6.62 -22.58 -1.55
C LEU A 109 -7.15 -23.05 -2.91
N VAL A 110 -6.45 -22.70 -3.99
CA VAL A 110 -6.83 -22.94 -5.39
C VAL A 110 -5.78 -23.81 -6.07
N PRO A 111 -6.18 -24.82 -6.88
CA PRO A 111 -5.24 -25.58 -7.70
C PRO A 111 -4.47 -24.65 -8.68
N PRO A 112 -3.14 -24.70 -8.74
CA PRO A 112 -2.35 -23.78 -9.58
C PRO A 112 -2.73 -23.86 -11.06
N GLY A 113 -3.00 -25.06 -11.56
CA GLY A 113 -3.40 -25.27 -12.96
C GLY A 113 -4.71 -24.60 -13.35
N ALA A 114 -5.54 -24.20 -12.40
CA ALA A 114 -6.75 -23.44 -12.71
C ALA A 114 -6.46 -21.97 -13.07
N LEU A 115 -5.37 -21.40 -12.55
CA LEU A 115 -5.01 -19.99 -12.76
C LEU A 115 -3.73 -19.82 -13.59
N LEU A 116 -2.84 -20.81 -13.63
CA LEU A 116 -1.50 -20.71 -14.20
C LEU A 116 -1.30 -21.55 -15.47
N ASP A 117 -2.35 -22.08 -16.07
CA ASP A 117 -2.23 -22.89 -17.29
C ASP A 117 -1.66 -22.04 -18.44
N PRO A 118 -0.43 -22.33 -18.93
CA PRO A 118 0.24 -21.54 -19.95
C PRO A 118 -0.38 -21.72 -21.34
N THR A 119 -1.29 -22.68 -21.53
CA THR A 119 -2.02 -22.84 -22.79
C THR A 119 -3.05 -21.73 -22.96
N ILE A 120 -3.70 -21.32 -21.87
CA ILE A 120 -4.76 -20.30 -21.85
C ILE A 120 -4.28 -18.94 -21.34
N ASN A 121 -3.16 -18.86 -20.62
CA ASN A 121 -2.71 -17.62 -19.97
C ASN A 121 -1.33 -17.15 -20.46
N ASN A 122 -1.14 -15.83 -20.46
CA ASN A 122 0.14 -15.14 -20.62
C ASN A 122 0.60 -14.57 -19.28
N PHE A 123 1.92 -14.45 -19.10
CA PHE A 123 2.56 -14.00 -17.87
C PHE A 123 3.35 -12.74 -18.15
N TYR A 124 3.18 -11.70 -17.31
CA TYR A 124 3.83 -10.41 -17.48
C TYR A 124 4.45 -9.94 -16.17
N PHE A 125 5.67 -9.42 -16.23
CA PHE A 125 6.26 -8.69 -15.13
C PHE A 125 5.63 -7.30 -15.06
N ALA A 126 5.10 -6.92 -13.90
CA ALA A 126 4.44 -5.63 -13.70
C ALA A 126 5.16 -4.73 -12.70
N ASP A 127 5.68 -5.29 -11.60
CA ASP A 127 6.25 -4.47 -10.52
C ASP A 127 7.38 -5.17 -9.77
N PHE A 128 8.26 -4.37 -9.19
CA PHE A 128 9.24 -4.78 -8.18
C PHE A 128 9.38 -3.67 -7.14
N TYR A 129 8.92 -3.92 -5.92
CA TYR A 129 8.84 -2.91 -4.87
C TYR A 129 9.02 -3.50 -3.48
N CYS A 130 9.17 -2.63 -2.48
CA CYS A 130 8.94 -2.97 -1.07
C CYS A 130 8.17 -1.83 -0.40
N ASN A 131 7.44 -2.15 0.67
CA ASN A 131 6.86 -1.15 1.57
C ASN A 131 7.84 -0.77 2.68
N TYR A 132 8.59 -1.77 3.15
CA TYR A 132 9.59 -1.62 4.19
C TYR A 132 10.84 -2.44 3.80
N TYR A 133 10.92 -3.68 4.31
CA TYR A 133 12.01 -4.61 4.05
C TYR A 133 11.64 -5.70 3.03
N THR A 134 10.46 -6.28 3.15
CA THR A 134 10.02 -7.39 2.30
C THR A 134 9.84 -6.89 0.87
N HIS A 135 10.48 -7.59 -0.07
CA HIS A 135 10.42 -7.25 -1.48
C HIS A 135 9.35 -8.09 -2.16
N TYR A 136 8.60 -7.45 -3.04
CA TYR A 136 7.50 -8.00 -3.79
C TYR A 136 7.80 -7.91 -5.27
N VAL A 137 7.46 -8.96 -6.01
CA VAL A 137 7.37 -8.95 -7.46
C VAL A 137 5.93 -9.25 -7.86
N THR A 138 5.34 -8.39 -8.70
CA THR A 138 4.00 -8.63 -9.22
C THR A 138 4.08 -9.28 -10.58
N VAL A 139 3.54 -10.49 -10.68
CA VAL A 139 3.37 -11.25 -11.93
C VAL A 139 1.90 -11.19 -12.32
N VAL A 140 1.60 -10.53 -13.43
CA VAL A 140 0.25 -10.46 -13.98
C VAL A 140 -0.01 -11.68 -14.85
N VAL A 141 -1.12 -12.37 -14.61
CA VAL A 141 -1.54 -13.55 -15.35
C VAL A 141 -2.86 -13.26 -16.04
N CYS A 142 -2.81 -13.16 -17.38
CA CYS A 142 -3.95 -12.78 -18.20
C CYS A 142 -4.40 -13.93 -19.09
N ARG A 143 -5.71 -14.11 -19.27
CA ARG A 143 -6.25 -14.98 -20.32
C ARG A 143 -5.86 -14.46 -21.70
N LYS A 144 -5.25 -15.31 -22.52
CA LYS A 144 -4.82 -14.98 -23.89
C LYS A 144 -5.95 -14.38 -24.71
N GLY A 145 -5.69 -13.22 -25.31
CA GLY A 145 -6.62 -12.48 -26.14
C GLY A 145 -7.67 -11.66 -25.38
N SER A 146 -7.65 -11.62 -24.05
CA SER A 146 -8.50 -10.72 -23.28
C SER A 146 -8.09 -9.25 -23.46
N GLU A 147 -8.97 -8.32 -23.09
CA GLU A 147 -8.65 -6.88 -23.11
C GLU A 147 -7.42 -6.57 -22.25
N THR A 148 -7.35 -7.15 -21.06
CA THR A 148 -6.21 -7.00 -20.14
C THR A 148 -4.93 -7.62 -20.73
N ASP A 149 -5.01 -8.77 -21.40
CA ASP A 149 -3.87 -9.36 -22.10
C ASP A 149 -3.32 -8.44 -23.20
N ASN A 150 -4.20 -7.87 -24.03
CA ASN A 150 -3.79 -6.92 -25.08
C ASN A 150 -3.17 -5.64 -24.48
N TYR A 151 -3.70 -5.16 -23.37
CA TYR A 151 -3.12 -4.03 -22.63
C TYR A 151 -1.71 -4.36 -22.13
N CYS A 152 -1.55 -5.51 -21.46
CA CYS A 152 -0.27 -5.95 -20.91
C CYS A 152 0.76 -6.25 -22.01
N TYR A 153 0.36 -6.90 -23.09
CA TYR A 153 1.22 -7.24 -24.22
C TYR A 153 1.94 -6.03 -24.82
N THR A 154 1.26 -4.88 -24.85
CA THR A 154 1.81 -3.65 -25.45
C THR A 154 2.62 -2.79 -24.48
N ARG A 155 2.61 -3.10 -23.17
CA ARG A 155 3.09 -2.18 -22.11
C ARG A 155 4.01 -2.83 -21.08
N LEU A 156 3.85 -4.12 -20.82
CA LEU A 156 4.59 -4.87 -19.81
C LEU A 156 5.60 -5.84 -20.46
N HIS A 157 6.51 -6.37 -19.65
CA HIS A 157 7.45 -7.39 -20.13
C HIS A 157 6.79 -8.75 -20.05
N GLN A 158 6.46 -9.32 -21.21
CA GLN A 158 5.98 -10.70 -21.30
C GLN A 158 7.11 -11.67 -20.94
N MET A 159 6.81 -12.63 -20.08
CA MET A 159 7.74 -13.65 -19.61
C MET A 159 7.32 -15.03 -20.14
N ASN A 160 8.30 -15.90 -20.37
CA ASN A 160 8.04 -17.29 -20.71
C ASN A 160 7.57 -18.05 -19.44
N PRO A 161 6.39 -18.67 -19.43
CA PRO A 161 5.93 -19.43 -18.26
C PRO A 161 6.87 -20.59 -17.87
N GLU A 162 7.57 -21.18 -18.84
CA GLU A 162 8.50 -22.31 -18.60
C GLU A 162 9.91 -21.87 -18.20
N ASP A 163 10.24 -20.60 -18.44
CA ASP A 163 11.57 -20.04 -18.22
C ASP A 163 11.45 -18.57 -17.78
N ASN A 164 10.95 -18.38 -16.56
CA ASN A 164 11.03 -17.09 -15.90
C ASN A 164 11.45 -17.26 -14.43
N PRO A 165 12.17 -16.28 -13.88
CA PRO A 165 12.86 -16.43 -12.60
C PRO A 165 11.95 -16.24 -11.38
N PHE A 166 10.65 -16.01 -11.55
CA PHE A 166 9.73 -15.70 -10.44
C PHE A 166 8.70 -16.80 -10.23
N LEU A 167 8.09 -17.29 -11.30
CA LEU A 167 6.96 -18.22 -11.25
C LEU A 167 6.99 -19.14 -12.48
N THR A 168 7.58 -20.32 -12.32
CA THR A 168 7.78 -21.26 -13.43
C THR A 168 6.71 -22.35 -13.44
N VAL A 169 6.19 -22.65 -14.62
CA VAL A 169 5.35 -23.82 -14.90
C VAL A 169 6.18 -24.81 -15.71
N ILE A 170 6.56 -25.93 -15.11
CA ILE A 170 7.34 -26.98 -15.76
C ILE A 170 6.35 -28.01 -16.33
N PRO A 171 6.22 -28.14 -17.66
CA PRO A 171 5.33 -29.12 -18.26
C PRO A 171 5.70 -30.53 -17.82
N SER A 172 4.68 -31.36 -17.61
CA SER A 172 4.91 -32.77 -17.34
C SER A 172 5.51 -33.46 -18.56
N ARG A 173 6.47 -34.36 -18.34
CA ARG A 173 7.01 -35.27 -19.37
C ARG A 173 5.97 -36.27 -19.89
N HIS A 174 4.89 -36.48 -19.14
CA HIS A 174 3.81 -37.39 -19.45
C HIS A 174 2.47 -36.64 -19.56
N PRO A 175 1.72 -36.77 -20.67
CA PRO A 175 0.51 -35.97 -20.93
C PRO A 175 -0.60 -36.06 -19.87
N HIS A 176 -0.60 -37.10 -19.03
CA HIS A 176 -1.62 -37.34 -18.00
C HIS A 176 -1.26 -36.85 -16.60
N TYR A 177 -0.04 -36.33 -16.41
CA TYR A 177 0.39 -35.82 -15.11
C TYR A 177 0.32 -34.28 -15.10
N PRO A 178 -0.04 -33.68 -13.96
CA PRO A 178 -0.09 -32.23 -13.84
C PRO A 178 1.31 -31.62 -13.99
N PRO A 179 1.42 -30.37 -14.47
CA PRO A 179 2.67 -29.61 -14.44
C PRO A 179 3.22 -29.47 -13.01
N THR A 180 4.53 -29.27 -12.89
CA THR A 180 5.16 -28.84 -11.64
C THR A 180 5.22 -27.33 -11.61
N TYR A 181 4.82 -26.72 -10.50
CA TYR A 181 4.83 -25.27 -10.32
C TYR A 181 5.90 -24.88 -9.33
N CYS A 182 6.70 -23.88 -9.69
CA CYS A 182 7.80 -23.39 -8.87
C CYS A 182 7.68 -21.88 -8.67
N VAL A 183 7.91 -21.41 -7.46
CA VAL A 183 7.96 -19.99 -7.09
C VAL A 183 9.35 -19.63 -6.58
N ASN A 184 9.82 -18.42 -6.87
CA ASN A 184 11.09 -17.95 -6.33
C ASN A 184 10.99 -17.70 -4.82
N SER A 185 11.94 -18.18 -4.03
CA SER A 185 11.94 -18.01 -2.57
C SER A 185 12.72 -16.79 -2.08
N GLY A 186 13.45 -16.11 -2.95
CA GLY A 186 14.20 -14.88 -2.65
C GLY A 186 13.37 -13.60 -2.73
N VAL A 187 12.09 -13.69 -3.11
CA VAL A 187 11.16 -12.55 -3.19
C VAL A 187 9.73 -13.03 -2.97
N TRP A 188 8.87 -12.14 -2.48
CA TRP A 188 7.46 -12.44 -2.41
C TRP A 188 6.80 -12.25 -3.78
N VAL A 189 6.40 -13.36 -4.39
CA VAL A 189 5.71 -13.33 -5.68
C VAL A 189 4.22 -13.11 -5.46
N GLU A 190 3.74 -11.94 -5.90
CA GLU A 190 2.33 -11.60 -5.98
C GLU A 190 1.78 -11.97 -7.35
N ILE A 191 0.83 -12.90 -7.38
CA ILE A 191 0.20 -13.37 -8.61
C ILE A 191 -1.08 -12.59 -8.80
N TYR A 192 -1.11 -11.71 -9.79
CA TYR A 192 -2.27 -10.88 -10.11
C TYR A 192 -3.04 -11.49 -11.28
N TYR A 193 -4.04 -12.29 -10.96
CA TYR A 193 -4.87 -13.01 -11.94
C TYR A 193 -6.03 -12.14 -12.41
N THR A 194 -6.20 -11.97 -13.73
CA THR A 194 -7.08 -10.91 -14.28
C THR A 194 -8.50 -11.35 -14.65
N GLU A 195 -8.93 -12.52 -14.19
CA GLU A 195 -10.30 -13.01 -14.38
C GLU A 195 -11.00 -13.24 -13.03
N ASP A 196 -12.33 -13.29 -13.07
CA ASP A 196 -13.13 -13.64 -11.91
C ASP A 196 -12.88 -15.10 -11.52
N VAL A 197 -12.94 -15.38 -10.21
CA VAL A 197 -12.65 -16.71 -9.68
C VAL A 197 -13.87 -17.22 -8.93
N PRO A 198 -14.51 -18.31 -9.37
CA PRO A 198 -15.60 -18.88 -8.61
C PRO A 198 -15.07 -19.55 -7.34
N LEU A 199 -15.78 -19.38 -6.22
CA LEU A 199 -15.37 -19.91 -4.92
C LEU A 199 -15.31 -21.44 -4.89
N TRP A 200 -16.10 -22.14 -5.73
CA TRP A 200 -16.05 -23.60 -5.84
C TRP A 200 -14.72 -24.13 -6.39
N LEU A 201 -13.90 -23.28 -7.01
CA LEU A 201 -12.57 -23.65 -7.50
C LEU A 201 -11.58 -23.90 -6.36
N GLY A 202 -11.86 -23.37 -5.17
CA GLY A 202 -10.99 -23.46 -4.01
C GLY A 202 -11.60 -24.23 -2.84
N ARG A 203 -10.72 -24.58 -1.89
CA ARG A 203 -11.09 -25.01 -0.53
C ARG A 203 -10.72 -23.92 0.47
N PHE A 204 -11.36 -23.92 1.64
CA PHE A 204 -11.19 -22.87 2.64
C PHE A 204 -10.64 -23.43 3.95
N ASP A 205 -9.59 -22.81 4.46
CA ASP A 205 -8.99 -23.10 5.76
C ASP A 205 -9.09 -21.87 6.68
N ASN A 206 -9.14 -22.11 7.99
CA ASN A 206 -8.87 -21.07 8.96
C ASN A 206 -7.35 -20.90 9.12
N ILE A 207 -6.89 -19.66 9.27
CA ILE A 207 -5.49 -19.31 9.47
C ILE A 207 -5.38 -18.28 10.60
N GLN A 208 -4.25 -18.26 11.32
CA GLN A 208 -4.04 -17.27 12.37
C GLN A 208 -3.84 -15.88 11.74
N ILE A 209 -4.41 -14.85 12.37
CA ILE A 209 -4.21 -13.47 11.94
C ILE A 209 -2.95 -12.93 12.59
N THR A 210 -2.14 -12.22 11.80
CA THR A 210 -1.12 -11.29 12.30
C THR A 210 -1.64 -9.85 12.14
N GLY A 211 -1.50 -9.00 13.16
CA GLY A 211 -1.99 -7.62 13.11
C GLY A 211 -3.52 -7.51 13.07
N ALA A 212 -4.06 -6.48 12.38
CA ALA A 212 -5.50 -6.19 12.34
C ALA A 212 -6.31 -7.15 11.44
N GLY A 213 -5.65 -7.99 10.64
CA GLY A 213 -6.31 -8.94 9.75
C GLY A 213 -7.04 -8.30 8.57
N THR A 214 -6.70 -7.06 8.21
CA THR A 214 -7.31 -6.31 7.10
C THR A 214 -6.23 -5.61 6.28
N SER A 215 -6.43 -5.52 4.97
CA SER A 215 -5.58 -4.71 4.08
C SER A 215 -6.00 -3.23 4.16
N LYS A 216 -5.04 -2.32 4.18
CA LYS A 216 -5.29 -0.87 4.13
C LYS A 216 -5.98 -0.46 2.83
N ILE A 217 -7.01 0.38 2.93
CA ILE A 217 -7.66 1.01 1.77
C ILE A 217 -6.63 1.93 1.10
N GLY A 218 -6.30 1.66 -0.16
CA GLY A 218 -5.26 2.39 -0.90
C GLY A 218 -3.86 1.76 -0.87
N GLY A 219 -3.66 0.69 -0.07
CA GLY A 219 -2.39 -0.01 0.05
C GLY A 219 -1.36 0.71 0.93
N LEU A 220 -0.26 0.01 1.24
CA LEU A 220 0.91 0.63 1.88
C LEU A 220 1.75 1.35 0.81
N PRO A 221 2.36 2.51 1.13
CA PRO A 221 3.19 3.23 0.18
C PRO A 221 4.50 2.49 -0.09
N ASN A 222 5.03 2.62 -1.31
CA ASN A 222 6.37 2.14 -1.63
C ASN A 222 7.44 2.89 -0.83
N ASN A 223 8.45 2.17 -0.35
CA ASN A 223 9.64 2.75 0.26
C ASN A 223 10.50 3.41 -0.82
N LYS A 224 10.42 4.74 -0.94
CA LYS A 224 11.14 5.53 -1.96
C LYS A 224 12.66 5.53 -1.80
N HIS A 225 13.18 5.14 -0.63
CA HIS A 225 14.61 5.13 -0.34
C HIS A 225 15.28 3.79 -0.70
N CYS A 226 14.51 2.76 -1.06
CA CYS A 226 15.06 1.43 -1.27
C CYS A 226 15.92 1.36 -2.56
N GLU A 227 17.23 1.21 -2.38
CA GLU A 227 18.19 1.04 -3.47
C GLU A 227 18.05 -0.29 -4.22
N ARG A 228 17.37 -1.28 -3.63
CA ARG A 228 17.19 -2.60 -4.24
C ARG A 228 16.05 -2.62 -5.24
N CYS A 229 14.88 -2.08 -4.91
CA CYS A 229 13.71 -2.16 -5.79
C CYS A 229 13.48 -0.91 -6.64
N ASN A 230 13.85 0.29 -6.19
CA ASN A 230 13.55 1.51 -6.93
C ASN A 230 14.54 1.73 -8.07
N LEU A 231 14.06 2.09 -9.26
CA LEU A 231 14.95 2.53 -10.34
C LEU A 231 15.66 3.85 -9.99
N TYR A 232 14.95 4.73 -9.29
CA TYR A 232 15.42 6.05 -8.87
C TYR A 232 15.17 6.22 -7.36
N PRO A 233 16.03 5.62 -6.50
CA PRO A 233 15.88 5.76 -5.06
C PRO A 233 16.12 7.21 -4.63
N VAL A 234 15.32 7.70 -3.68
CA VAL A 234 15.50 9.01 -3.05
C VAL A 234 16.50 8.86 -1.91
N PRO A 235 17.63 9.59 -1.88
CA PRO A 235 18.56 9.56 -0.76
C PRO A 235 17.89 10.01 0.55
N TYR A 236 18.38 9.55 1.70
CA TYR A 236 17.95 10.14 2.97
C TYR A 236 18.53 11.55 3.12
N PRO A 237 17.82 12.48 3.80
CA PRO A 237 18.30 13.86 4.00
C PRO A 237 19.70 13.96 4.62
N ASP A 238 20.06 13.03 5.51
CA ASP A 238 21.36 13.00 6.19
C ASP A 238 22.52 12.54 5.27
N ASP A 239 22.23 11.81 4.19
CA ASP A 239 23.24 11.34 3.22
C ASP A 239 23.72 12.48 2.28
N VAL A 240 22.99 13.60 2.23
CA VAL A 240 23.30 14.74 1.35
C VAL A 240 24.36 15.67 1.97
N VAL A 241 24.72 15.49 3.25
CA VAL A 241 25.69 16.35 3.97
C VAL A 241 27.15 15.89 3.77
N GLY A 242 27.40 14.88 2.93
CA GLY A 242 28.70 14.19 2.85
C GLY A 242 29.46 14.28 1.52
N THR A 243 29.20 15.24 0.63
CA THR A 243 30.00 15.35 -0.61
C THR A 243 30.10 16.78 -1.15
N GLU A 244 30.84 17.63 -0.45
CA GLU A 244 31.45 18.82 -1.05
C GLU A 244 32.97 18.73 -0.93
N GLU A 245 33.65 17.99 -1.83
CA GLU A 245 35.00 18.34 -2.28
C GLU A 245 35.24 17.79 -3.71
N GLY A 246 35.21 18.67 -4.72
CA GLY A 246 36.09 18.56 -5.90
C GLY A 246 35.49 18.33 -7.29
N ALA A 247 35.44 19.42 -8.08
CA ALA A 247 35.67 19.52 -9.54
C ALA A 247 34.51 19.43 -10.57
N SER A 248 33.95 20.64 -10.85
CA SER A 248 33.79 21.33 -12.14
C SER A 248 32.90 20.82 -13.31
N ASN A 249 31.88 21.66 -13.57
CA ASN A 249 31.36 22.26 -14.83
C ASN A 249 30.42 21.51 -15.80
N ASP A 250 29.24 22.15 -15.96
CA ASP A 250 28.19 22.12 -17.02
C ASP A 250 27.53 20.75 -17.31
N ASP A 251 26.21 20.59 -17.29
CA ASP A 251 25.16 21.46 -17.83
C ASP A 251 23.81 21.28 -17.12
N ASN A 252 22.98 22.32 -17.20
CA ASN A 252 21.69 22.49 -16.52
C ASN A 252 20.63 21.41 -16.77
N LEU A 253 20.07 20.84 -15.70
CA LEU A 253 18.62 20.60 -15.59
C LEU A 253 18.16 20.64 -14.13
N SER A 254 17.88 21.84 -13.62
CA SER A 254 17.19 22.03 -12.35
C SER A 254 15.72 21.60 -12.50
N VAL A 255 15.37 20.43 -11.96
CA VAL A 255 13.96 20.08 -11.70
C VAL A 255 13.69 20.40 -10.23
N ALA A 256 13.22 21.61 -10.01
CA ALA A 256 12.67 22.05 -8.73
C ALA A 256 11.25 21.50 -8.53
N ASP A 257 10.90 21.34 -7.25
CA ASP A 257 9.56 21.21 -6.68
C ASP A 257 8.76 19.93 -7.03
N ILE A 258 9.13 18.84 -6.35
CA ILE A 258 8.13 17.88 -5.89
C ILE A 258 7.90 18.16 -4.40
N THR A 259 6.86 18.94 -4.11
CA THR A 259 6.31 19.06 -2.75
C THR A 259 5.70 17.71 -2.35
N VAL A 260 6.51 16.81 -1.78
CA VAL A 260 6.01 15.63 -1.06
C VAL A 260 5.86 16.04 0.40
N ALA A 261 4.62 16.06 0.86
CA ALA A 261 4.27 16.35 2.23
C ALA A 261 4.98 15.39 3.21
N GLU A 262 5.62 16.02 4.20
CA GLU A 262 5.82 15.52 5.58
C GLU A 262 6.68 14.26 5.78
N ASP A 263 7.94 14.34 5.39
CA ASP A 263 9.01 13.53 5.99
C ASP A 263 9.36 14.07 7.38
N THR A 264 8.60 13.66 8.41
CA THR A 264 9.05 13.73 9.80
C THR A 264 8.66 12.50 10.58
N LEU A 265 9.24 11.35 10.25
CA LEU A 265 9.36 10.25 11.21
C LEU A 265 10.77 9.66 11.11
N ASN A 266 11.50 9.74 12.22
CA ASN A 266 12.50 8.74 12.58
C ASN A 266 11.79 7.38 12.58
N SER A 267 11.71 6.77 11.39
CA SER A 267 10.75 5.71 11.10
C SER A 267 10.94 4.54 12.07
N THR A 268 9.85 4.03 12.66
CA THR A 268 9.84 2.79 13.45
C THR A 268 10.59 1.67 12.74
N PHE A 269 10.58 1.67 11.41
CA PHE A 269 11.41 0.82 10.56
C PHE A 269 12.92 0.92 10.84
N LEU A 270 13.49 2.14 10.89
CA LEU A 270 14.92 2.34 11.16
C LEU A 270 15.31 1.85 12.56
N VAL A 271 14.42 2.08 13.54
CA VAL A 271 14.63 1.58 14.91
C VAL A 271 14.65 0.05 14.90
N LEU A 272 13.65 -0.60 14.31
CA LEU A 272 13.56 -2.07 14.24
C LEU A 272 14.72 -2.70 13.45
N MET A 273 15.24 -2.01 12.44
CA MET A 273 16.37 -2.49 11.64
C MET A 273 17.71 -2.44 12.38
N ASN A 274 17.86 -1.52 13.33
CA ASN A 274 19.08 -1.34 14.12
C ASN A 274 19.10 -2.20 15.41
N GLU A 275 18.00 -2.86 15.75
CA GLU A 275 17.93 -3.77 16.90
C GLU A 275 18.76 -5.05 16.69
N ARG A 276 19.35 -5.59 17.77
CA ARG A 276 20.16 -6.81 17.71
C ARG A 276 19.28 -8.01 17.36
N LYS A 277 19.42 -8.52 16.13
CA LYS A 277 18.67 -9.65 15.55
C LYS A 277 19.03 -11.03 16.12
N GLY A 278 19.25 -11.12 17.43
CA GLY A 278 19.61 -12.37 18.10
C GLY A 278 18.45 -13.36 18.12
N ASN A 279 18.65 -14.54 17.52
CA ASN A 279 17.80 -15.73 17.54
C ASN A 279 16.36 -15.61 16.99
N LEU A 280 15.98 -14.52 16.34
CA LEU A 280 14.68 -14.42 15.65
C LEU A 280 14.77 -15.13 14.28
N ALA A 281 13.97 -16.19 14.16
CA ALA A 281 13.88 -17.12 13.04
C ALA A 281 13.36 -16.48 11.73
N GLU A 282 13.21 -17.30 10.69
CA GLU A 282 12.84 -17.06 9.28
C GLU A 282 11.58 -16.19 9.01
N GLU A 283 11.01 -15.53 10.02
CA GLU A 283 9.77 -14.74 9.99
C GLU A 283 9.96 -13.31 10.51
N TRP A 284 11.19 -12.88 10.85
CA TRP A 284 11.44 -11.54 11.41
C TRP A 284 11.02 -10.40 10.46
N GLU A 285 11.10 -10.62 9.14
CA GLU A 285 10.70 -9.67 8.11
C GLU A 285 9.19 -9.44 8.13
N ASP A 286 8.41 -10.54 8.24
CA ASP A 286 6.96 -10.50 8.39
C ASP A 286 6.56 -9.78 9.68
N VAL A 287 7.30 -9.98 10.77
CA VAL A 287 7.07 -9.30 12.05
C VAL A 287 7.33 -7.79 11.94
N VAL A 288 8.44 -7.38 11.32
CA VAL A 288 8.75 -5.95 11.12
C VAL A 288 7.68 -5.29 10.26
N GLU A 289 7.26 -5.96 9.19
CA GLU A 289 6.21 -5.45 8.31
C GLU A 289 4.86 -5.31 9.01
N VAL A 290 4.49 -6.28 9.85
CA VAL A 290 3.28 -6.19 10.69
C VAL A 290 3.39 -5.03 11.68
N ILE A 291 4.53 -4.87 12.36
CA ILE A 291 4.71 -3.77 13.32
C ILE A 291 4.62 -2.41 12.62
N CYS A 292 5.32 -2.23 11.50
CA CYS A 292 5.26 -0.99 10.73
C CYS A 292 3.83 -0.71 10.22
N SER A 293 3.14 -1.72 9.71
CA SER A 293 1.74 -1.60 9.27
C SER A 293 0.80 -1.22 10.41
N MET A 294 0.98 -1.80 11.61
CA MET A 294 0.19 -1.46 12.80
C MET A 294 0.45 -0.02 13.25
N VAL A 295 1.70 0.44 13.21
CA VAL A 295 2.05 1.83 13.56
C VAL A 295 1.46 2.80 12.55
N ASP A 296 1.58 2.53 11.26
CA ASP A 296 1.00 3.37 10.19
C ASP A 296 -0.52 3.44 10.31
N GLN A 297 -1.21 2.33 10.61
CA GLN A 297 -2.65 2.33 10.91
C GLN A 297 -2.99 3.16 12.14
N ALA A 298 -2.21 3.07 13.22
CA ALA A 298 -2.42 3.88 14.42
C ALA A 298 -2.23 5.38 14.13
N CYS A 299 -1.20 5.75 13.38
CA CYS A 299 -0.94 7.13 12.96
C CYS A 299 -2.04 7.66 12.03
N GLU A 300 -2.57 6.83 11.13
CA GLU A 300 -3.67 7.24 10.24
C GLU A 300 -5.03 7.29 10.94
N MET A 301 -5.27 6.45 11.95
CA MET A 301 -6.44 6.57 12.80
C MET A 301 -6.47 7.90 13.56
N ASP A 302 -5.31 8.47 13.89
CA ASP A 302 -5.20 9.80 14.45
C ASP A 302 -5.44 10.91 13.40
N ASN A 303 -5.04 10.69 12.13
CA ASN A 303 -5.32 11.62 11.01
C ASN A 303 -6.78 11.54 10.50
N HIS A 304 -7.43 10.38 10.58
CA HIS A 304 -8.83 10.18 10.18
C HIS A 304 -9.85 10.49 11.29
N ARG A 305 -9.41 10.98 12.45
CA ARG A 305 -10.27 11.65 13.44
C ARG A 305 -10.72 13.04 13.03
N GLU A 306 -10.71 13.36 11.74
CA GLU A 306 -11.54 14.42 11.13
C GLU A 306 -13.00 14.00 10.87
N GLY A 307 -13.44 12.87 11.44
CA GLY A 307 -14.85 12.48 11.53
C GLY A 307 -15.60 13.20 12.65
N SER A 308 -16.07 14.43 12.36
CA SER A 308 -17.02 15.26 13.12
C SER A 308 -16.91 15.17 14.66
N THR A 309 -16.21 16.14 15.25
CA THR A 309 -16.26 16.42 16.70
C THR A 309 -17.69 16.46 17.25
N SER A 310 -18.69 16.82 16.44
CA SER A 310 -20.12 16.75 16.76
C SER A 310 -20.66 15.35 17.05
N ALA A 311 -20.18 14.30 16.39
CA ALA A 311 -20.62 12.92 16.62
C ALA A 311 -20.01 12.37 17.92
N SER A 312 -18.74 12.70 18.19
CA SER A 312 -18.08 12.37 19.45
C SER A 312 -18.71 13.10 20.64
N ASP A 313 -19.04 14.39 20.48
CA ASP A 313 -19.69 15.17 21.53
C ASP A 313 -21.09 14.64 21.83
N ALA A 314 -21.86 14.26 20.79
CA ALA A 314 -23.19 13.66 20.96
C ALA A 314 -23.13 12.31 21.70
N ALA A 315 -22.10 11.50 21.45
CA ALA A 315 -21.90 10.24 22.18
C ALA A 315 -21.52 10.47 23.65
N ILE A 316 -20.68 11.48 23.93
CA ILE A 316 -20.32 11.89 25.28
C ILE A 316 -21.55 12.43 26.03
N ASP A 317 -22.36 13.26 25.39
CA ASP A 317 -23.59 13.79 25.99
C ASP A 317 -24.59 12.66 26.30
N ALA A 318 -24.76 11.70 25.39
CA ALA A 318 -25.58 10.52 25.64
C ALA A 318 -25.07 9.70 26.85
N ALA A 319 -23.76 9.52 26.99
CA ALA A 319 -23.16 8.82 28.12
C ALA A 319 -23.34 9.58 29.45
N LEU A 320 -23.20 10.92 29.43
CA LEU A 320 -23.45 11.76 30.60
C LEU A 320 -24.93 11.72 31.03
N MET A 321 -25.87 11.70 30.09
CA MET A 321 -27.30 11.54 30.38
C MET A 321 -27.62 10.18 31.02
N VAL A 322 -27.00 9.10 30.54
CA VAL A 322 -27.15 7.76 31.15
C VAL A 322 -26.56 7.74 32.55
N MET A 323 -25.38 8.34 32.74
CA MET A 323 -24.75 8.46 34.04
C MET A 323 -25.65 9.22 35.04
N ASP A 324 -26.26 10.32 34.63
CA ASP A 324 -27.17 11.10 35.48
C ASP A 324 -28.39 10.31 35.95
N LYS A 325 -28.98 9.55 35.03
CA LYS A 325 -30.11 8.67 35.33
C LYS A 325 -29.76 7.58 36.35
N GLU A 326 -28.54 7.07 36.33
CA GLU A 326 -28.08 6.08 37.32
C GLU A 326 -27.65 6.73 38.65
N LEU A 327 -27.15 7.96 38.62
CA LEU A 327 -26.81 8.73 39.82
C LEU A 327 -28.02 9.16 40.64
N GLU A 328 -29.19 9.35 40.02
CA GLU A 328 -30.46 9.59 40.72
C GLU A 328 -30.79 8.45 41.71
N LYS A 329 -30.44 7.21 41.34
CA LYS A 329 -30.67 6.01 42.16
C LYS A 329 -29.53 5.77 43.16
N CYS A 330 -28.37 6.42 42.97
CA CYS A 330 -27.21 6.24 43.81
C CYS A 330 -27.31 7.05 45.11
N ARG A 331 -27.04 6.41 46.25
CA ARG A 331 -26.99 7.07 47.57
C ARG A 331 -25.56 7.37 48.05
N ASP A 332 -24.55 6.88 47.33
CA ASP A 332 -23.15 7.06 47.68
C ASP A 332 -22.67 8.47 47.27
N TRP A 333 -22.22 9.24 48.27
CA TRP A 333 -21.77 10.62 48.07
C TRP A 333 -20.42 10.70 47.35
N LEU A 334 -19.55 9.70 47.49
CA LEU A 334 -18.25 9.64 46.80
C LEU A 334 -18.45 9.40 45.31
N VAL A 335 -19.39 8.52 44.96
CA VAL A 335 -19.76 8.25 43.56
C VAL A 335 -20.34 9.50 42.90
N LYS A 336 -21.20 10.25 43.60
CA LYS A 336 -21.72 11.54 43.11
C LYS A 336 -20.63 12.58 42.94
N LYS A 337 -19.67 12.64 43.87
CA LYS A 337 -18.54 13.56 43.79
C LYS A 337 -17.63 13.22 42.60
N ALA A 338 -17.32 11.95 42.38
CA ALA A 338 -16.53 11.50 41.24
C ALA A 338 -17.20 11.81 39.90
N ALA A 339 -18.51 11.61 39.81
CA ALA A 339 -19.27 11.96 38.60
C ALA A 339 -19.24 13.46 38.29
N ASN A 340 -19.34 14.32 39.31
CA ASN A 340 -19.22 15.78 39.11
C ASN A 340 -17.82 16.18 38.64
N MET A 341 -16.76 15.56 39.18
CA MET A 341 -15.39 15.79 38.71
C MET A 341 -15.21 15.37 37.25
N LEU A 342 -15.84 14.27 36.83
CA LEU A 342 -15.81 13.81 35.45
C LEU A 342 -16.51 14.81 34.51
N LYS A 343 -17.67 15.35 34.91
CA LYS A 343 -18.36 16.39 34.14
C LYS A 343 -17.52 17.66 33.98
N GLU A 344 -16.87 18.09 35.06
CA GLU A 344 -15.99 19.26 35.03
C GLU A 344 -14.76 19.04 34.12
N ALA A 345 -14.18 17.84 34.16
CA ALA A 345 -13.09 17.47 33.27
C ALA A 345 -13.50 17.50 31.79
N VAL A 346 -14.68 16.97 31.46
CA VAL A 346 -15.22 17.01 30.08
C VAL A 346 -15.42 18.45 29.61
N GLU A 347 -15.96 19.33 30.45
CA GLU A 347 -16.14 20.74 30.09
C GLU A 347 -14.81 21.50 29.92
N ASN A 348 -13.81 21.19 30.74
CA ASN A 348 -12.47 21.78 30.58
C ASN A 348 -11.80 21.32 29.28
N ILE A 349 -11.89 20.04 28.94
CA ILE A 349 -11.39 19.49 27.67
C ILE A 349 -12.08 20.16 26.48
N ARG A 350 -13.40 20.39 26.54
CA ARG A 350 -14.14 21.11 25.49
C ARG A 350 -13.63 22.53 25.32
N LYS A 351 -13.39 23.26 26.41
CA LYS A 351 -12.83 24.63 26.37
C LYS A 351 -11.43 24.64 25.76
N ASP A 352 -10.55 23.76 26.20
CA ASP A 352 -9.19 23.68 25.69
C ASP A 352 -9.17 23.34 24.19
N ARG A 353 -10.03 22.41 23.76
CA ARG A 353 -10.22 22.09 22.34
C ARG A 353 -10.62 23.32 21.52
N THR A 354 -11.60 24.11 21.99
CA THR A 354 -12.00 25.34 21.27
C THR A 354 -10.89 26.39 21.19
N MET A 355 -10.01 26.47 22.20
CA MET A 355 -8.86 27.38 22.17
C MET A 355 -7.79 26.91 21.18
N ILE A 356 -7.54 25.60 21.11
CA ILE A 356 -6.62 24.99 20.14
C ILE A 356 -7.14 25.20 18.72
N GLU A 357 -8.42 24.96 18.44
CA GLU A 357 -9.03 25.18 17.13
C GLU A 357 -8.91 26.65 16.66
N ARG A 358 -9.09 27.61 17.57
CA ARG A 358 -8.87 29.04 17.27
C ARG A 358 -7.41 29.33 16.94
N SER A 359 -6.49 28.70 17.66
CA SER A 359 -5.05 28.88 17.48
C SER A 359 -4.61 28.29 16.13
N ILE A 360 -5.11 27.12 15.76
CA ILE A 360 -4.87 26.48 14.45
C ILE A 360 -5.39 27.37 13.31
N LYS A 361 -6.62 27.88 13.42
CA LYS A 361 -7.19 28.81 12.42
C LYS A 361 -6.36 30.09 12.29
N HIS A 362 -5.84 30.61 13.41
CA HIS A 362 -4.99 31.79 13.41
C HIS A 362 -3.62 31.50 12.74
N VAL A 363 -2.99 30.37 13.03
CA VAL A 363 -1.73 29.95 12.38
C VAL A 363 -1.92 29.75 10.87
N ALA A 364 -3.00 29.09 10.45
CA ALA A 364 -3.33 28.92 9.04
C ALA A 364 -3.57 30.26 8.31
N LEU A 365 -4.16 31.24 9.00
CA LEU A 365 -4.35 32.60 8.46
C LEU A 365 -3.01 33.34 8.34
N VAL A 366 -2.14 33.24 9.34
CA VAL A 366 -0.80 33.86 9.35
C VAL A 366 0.10 33.26 8.27
N GLN A 367 0.04 31.93 8.05
CA GLN A 367 0.75 31.26 6.95
C GLN A 367 0.27 31.74 5.58
N LYS A 368 -1.04 31.94 5.38
CA LYS A 368 -1.60 32.54 4.15
C LYS A 368 -1.16 33.99 3.94
N LEU A 369 -0.99 34.77 5.00
CA LEU A 369 -0.56 36.16 4.91
C LEU A 369 0.97 36.28 4.66
N HIS A 370 1.78 35.37 5.19
CA HIS A 370 3.23 35.35 4.94
C HIS A 370 3.61 34.86 3.53
N GLY A 371 2.70 34.15 2.83
CA GLY A 371 2.86 33.80 1.41
C GLY A 371 2.64 34.97 0.43
N LEU A 372 2.18 36.13 0.90
CA LEU A 372 1.98 37.35 0.11
C LEU A 372 3.13 38.34 0.32
N ARG A 373 4.36 37.99 -0.07
CA ARG A 373 5.41 39.01 -0.31
C ARG A 373 5.47 39.33 -1.81
N PRO A 374 5.20 40.57 -2.24
CA PRO A 374 5.27 40.93 -3.65
C PRO A 374 6.75 41.01 -4.11
N PRO A 375 7.10 40.49 -5.30
CA PRO A 375 8.43 40.72 -5.87
C PRO A 375 8.59 42.18 -6.25
N LEU A 376 9.78 42.70 -5.92
CA LEU A 376 10.27 44.03 -6.24
C LEU A 376 10.29 44.28 -7.77
N LEU A 377 9.88 45.49 -8.14
CA LEU A 377 10.07 46.12 -9.44
C LEU A 377 11.49 45.94 -9.97
N LEU A 378 11.64 45.54 -11.23
CA LEU A 378 12.82 45.87 -12.02
C LEU A 378 12.43 46.25 -13.45
N ALA A 379 12.87 47.45 -13.81
CA ALA A 379 12.57 48.18 -15.03
C ALA A 379 13.24 47.57 -16.27
N GLY A 380 12.58 47.68 -17.43
CA GLY A 380 13.09 47.26 -18.73
C GLY A 380 12.52 48.10 -19.87
N VAL A 381 13.32 49.08 -20.27
CA VAL A 381 13.38 50.00 -21.43
C VAL A 381 12.66 49.57 -22.74
N PRO A 382 12.08 50.51 -23.52
CA PRO A 382 11.33 50.24 -24.75
C PRO A 382 12.22 50.07 -26.00
N HIS A 383 11.79 49.21 -26.93
CA HIS A 383 12.33 49.19 -28.30
C HIS A 383 11.38 49.91 -29.28
N PRO A 384 11.91 50.65 -30.27
CA PRO A 384 11.11 51.42 -31.21
C PRO A 384 10.65 50.56 -32.39
N SER A 385 9.39 50.73 -32.78
CA SER A 385 8.90 50.32 -34.10
C SER A 385 9.18 51.44 -35.11
N PRO A 386 9.44 51.12 -36.39
CA PRO A 386 9.09 52.02 -37.48
C PRO A 386 7.57 52.16 -37.64
#